data_AF-A0A5J6SQ94-F1
#
_entry.id   AF-A0A5J6SQ94-F1
#
_cell.length_a   1.000
_cell.length_b   1.000
_cell.length_c   1.000
_cell.angle_alpha   90.00
_cell.angle_beta   90.00
_cell.angle_gamma   90.00
#
_symmetry.space_group_name_H-M   'P 1'
#
loop_
_entity.id
_entity.type
_entity.pdbx_description
1 polymer ?
#
loop_
_entity_poly.entity_id
_entity_poly.type
_entity_poly.pdbx_seq_one_letter_code
_entity_poly.pdbx_strand_id
1 'polypeptide(L)'
;MKINYILLELIVYLGLPYFIWTHGRGFIGDYYAMLLSTIPAIVYTIYRFMKDRQFNMIGFFIISSLMLSSILDLLAGSAIQMLWNSVWLSYAFTSIYIFSMIMQKPLAIYLAVEFMYLQGYSREKSKKLYFMKGNVKLFQFVTAIFVIRGLLMNSIMVWLIIDHGVDAFMHLIIVRKALGIVFSGLIFIGFLFAGNKAMRLVKEPNIEWSKLEAE
;
A
#
# COMPACT_ATOMS: atom_id res chain seq x y z
N MET A 1 12.26 -15.33 -4.21
CA MET A 1 12.31 -14.18 -5.13
C MET A 1 13.73 -14.10 -5.68
N LYS A 2 13.96 -14.07 -7.00
CA LYS A 2 15.35 -14.03 -7.54
C LYS A 2 16.00 -12.68 -7.17
N ILE A 3 17.26 -12.70 -6.70
CA ILE A 3 18.01 -11.51 -6.26
C ILE A 3 17.98 -10.36 -7.28
N ASN A 4 17.96 -10.71 -8.58
CA ASN A 4 17.90 -9.77 -9.70
C ASN A 4 16.65 -8.86 -9.66
N TYR A 5 15.52 -9.34 -9.11
CA TYR A 5 14.30 -8.52 -9.00
C TYR A 5 14.42 -7.47 -7.90
N ILE A 6 15.05 -7.80 -6.77
CA ILE A 6 15.25 -6.85 -5.66
C ILE A 6 16.18 -5.72 -6.12
N LEU A 7 17.26 -6.05 -6.84
CA LEU A 7 18.18 -5.07 -7.40
C LEU A 7 17.49 -4.16 -8.41
N LEU A 8 16.70 -4.73 -9.33
CA LEU A 8 15.94 -3.95 -10.29
C LEU A 8 14.95 -3.00 -9.62
N GLU A 9 14.21 -3.46 -8.61
CA GLU A 9 13.32 -2.59 -7.84
C GLU A 9 14.08 -1.48 -7.11
N LEU A 10 15.26 -1.76 -6.56
CA LEU A 10 16.07 -0.73 -5.90
C LEU A 10 16.55 0.33 -6.90
N ILE A 11 17.00 -0.11 -8.09
CA ILE A 11 17.44 0.80 -9.16
C ILE A 11 16.26 1.66 -9.63
N VAL A 12 15.10 1.07 -9.90
CA VAL A 12 13.95 1.80 -10.45
C VAL A 12 13.34 2.78 -9.43
N TYR A 13 13.19 2.37 -8.17
CA TYR A 13 12.48 3.17 -7.16
C TYR A 13 13.40 4.05 -6.30
N LEU A 14 14.73 3.84 -6.31
CA LEU A 14 15.69 4.70 -5.60
C LEU A 14 16.78 5.25 -6.53
N GLY A 15 17.45 4.37 -7.27
CA GLY A 15 18.63 4.73 -8.06
C GLY A 15 18.36 5.74 -9.17
N LEU A 16 17.35 5.47 -10.00
CA LEU A 16 16.95 6.36 -11.10
C LEU A 16 16.39 7.69 -10.59
N PRO A 17 15.45 7.73 -9.62
CA PRO A 17 15.01 8.99 -9.01
C PRO A 17 16.17 9.81 -8.43
N TYR A 18 17.10 9.16 -7.71
CA TYR A 18 18.27 9.84 -7.17
C TYR A 18 19.15 10.44 -8.27
N PHE A 19 19.42 9.67 -9.33
CA PHE A 19 20.22 10.14 -10.46
C PHE A 19 19.55 11.32 -11.18
N ILE A 20 18.25 11.22 -11.48
CA ILE A 20 17.48 12.27 -12.15
C ILE A 20 17.41 13.53 -11.28
N TRP A 21 17.20 13.39 -9.97
CA TRP A 21 17.19 14.53 -9.05
C TRP A 21 18.55 15.21 -8.98
N THR A 22 19.62 14.46 -8.73
CA THR A 22 20.97 15.02 -8.52
C THR A 22 21.54 15.68 -9.76
N HIS A 23 21.36 15.07 -10.93
CA HIS A 23 21.96 15.57 -12.17
C HIS A 23 20.98 16.40 -13.00
N GLY A 24 19.68 16.13 -12.92
CA GLY A 24 18.65 16.80 -13.73
C GLY A 24 18.20 18.14 -13.16
N ARG A 25 18.12 18.27 -11.83
CA ARG A 25 17.58 19.47 -11.16
C ARG A 25 18.24 20.77 -11.62
N GLY A 26 19.56 20.78 -11.84
CA GLY A 26 20.29 21.97 -12.30
C GLY A 26 19.91 22.44 -13.70
N PHE A 27 19.42 21.53 -14.57
CA PHE A 27 19.10 21.85 -15.96
C PHE A 27 17.62 22.14 -16.19
N ILE A 28 16.73 21.37 -15.56
CA ILE A 28 15.27 21.44 -15.81
C ILE A 28 14.48 22.01 -14.64
N GLY A 29 15.13 22.31 -13.51
CA GLY A 29 14.48 22.79 -12.29
C GLY A 29 13.81 21.69 -11.47
N ASP A 30 13.51 22.03 -10.21
CA ASP A 30 13.09 21.08 -9.18
C ASP A 30 11.82 20.32 -9.55
N TYR A 31 10.81 21.05 -10.03
CA TYR A 31 9.50 20.49 -10.33
C TYR A 31 9.59 19.44 -11.44
N TYR A 32 10.22 19.78 -12.56
CA TYR A 32 10.37 18.86 -13.68
C TYR A 32 11.31 17.71 -13.35
N ALA A 33 12.37 17.93 -12.55
CA ALA A 33 13.24 16.85 -12.09
C ALA A 33 12.50 15.83 -11.21
N MET A 34 11.64 16.29 -10.30
CA MET A 34 10.79 15.42 -9.49
C MET A 34 9.78 14.66 -10.34
N LEU A 35 9.09 15.35 -11.25
CA LEU A 35 8.10 14.73 -12.14
C LEU A 35 8.75 13.65 -13.03
N LEU A 36 9.92 13.94 -13.61
CA LEU A 36 10.64 12.99 -14.46
C LEU A 36 11.15 11.79 -13.65
N SER A 37 11.45 11.99 -12.36
CA SER A 37 11.82 10.93 -11.42
C SER A 37 10.69 9.94 -11.12
N THR A 38 9.42 10.27 -11.34
CA THR A 38 8.30 9.33 -11.14
C THR A 38 8.09 8.40 -12.34
N ILE A 39 8.53 8.81 -13.53
CA ILE A 39 8.32 8.06 -14.79
C ILE A 39 8.88 6.63 -14.72
N PRO A 40 10.13 6.38 -14.26
CA PRO A 40 10.65 5.02 -14.18
C PRO A 40 9.78 4.09 -13.34
N ALA A 41 9.31 4.58 -12.19
CA ALA A 41 8.45 3.82 -11.28
C ALA A 41 7.08 3.52 -11.92
N ILE A 42 6.47 4.48 -12.62
CA ILE A 42 5.20 4.29 -13.32
C ILE A 42 5.35 3.24 -14.41
N VAL A 43 6.33 3.39 -15.30
CA VAL A 43 6.59 2.46 -16.42
C VAL A 43 6.82 1.05 -15.89
N TYR A 44 7.66 0.91 -14.86
CA TYR A 44 7.92 -0.40 -14.26
C TYR A 44 6.69 -1.03 -13.62
N THR A 45 5.87 -0.23 -12.91
CA THR A 45 4.64 -0.70 -12.27
C THR A 45 3.65 -1.20 -13.33
N ILE A 46 3.45 -0.43 -14.41
CA ILE A 46 2.58 -0.82 -15.53
C ILE A 46 3.08 -2.10 -16.21
N TYR A 47 4.38 -2.17 -16.53
CA TYR A 47 4.98 -3.35 -17.14
C TYR A 47 4.75 -4.61 -16.30
N ARG A 48 5.00 -4.52 -14.99
CA ARG A 48 4.80 -5.64 -14.07
C ARG A 48 3.33 -6.03 -13.98
N PHE A 49 2.44 -5.05 -13.92
CA PHE A 49 1.00 -5.29 -13.89
C PHE A 49 0.52 -6.04 -15.13
N MET A 50 0.96 -5.63 -16.33
CA MET A 50 0.62 -6.29 -17.60
C MET A 50 1.14 -7.73 -17.66
N LYS A 51 2.34 -7.98 -17.13
CA LYS A 51 2.96 -9.31 -17.11
C LYS A 51 2.28 -10.25 -16.13
N ASP A 52 2.01 -9.79 -14.91
CA ASP A 52 1.46 -10.61 -13.83
C ASP A 52 -0.07 -10.78 -13.92
N ARG A 53 -0.74 -10.05 -14.84
CA ARG A 53 -2.19 -10.11 -15.15
C ARG A 53 -3.10 -10.09 -13.91
N GLN A 54 -2.73 -9.34 -12.88
CA GLN A 54 -3.50 -9.24 -11.64
C GLN A 54 -4.69 -8.27 -11.78
N PHE A 55 -5.63 -8.57 -12.67
CA PHE A 55 -6.90 -7.83 -12.83
C PHE A 55 -7.90 -8.18 -11.72
N ASN A 56 -7.44 -8.13 -10.47
CA ASN A 56 -8.29 -8.26 -9.29
C ASN A 56 -8.52 -6.87 -8.65
N MET A 57 -9.33 -6.83 -7.59
CA MET A 57 -9.66 -5.59 -6.89
C MET A 57 -8.42 -4.85 -6.36
N ILE A 58 -7.39 -5.60 -5.93
CA ILE A 58 -6.11 -5.05 -5.46
C ILE A 58 -5.37 -4.35 -6.60
N GLY A 59 -5.30 -5.01 -7.74
CA GLY A 59 -4.68 -4.47 -8.95
C GLY A 59 -5.33 -3.18 -9.42
N PHE A 60 -6.66 -3.16 -9.45
CA PHE A 60 -7.42 -1.96 -9.77
C PHE A 60 -7.12 -0.81 -8.80
N PHE A 61 -7.13 -1.07 -7.49
CA PHE A 61 -6.78 -0.07 -6.49
C PHE A 61 -5.37 0.50 -6.71
N ILE A 62 -4.37 -0.35 -6.98
CA ILE A 62 -3.00 0.08 -7.27
C ILE A 62 -2.96 1.00 -8.49
N ILE A 63 -3.56 0.60 -9.62
CA ILE A 63 -3.55 1.42 -10.84
C ILE A 63 -4.28 2.74 -10.63
N SER A 64 -5.48 2.72 -10.05
CA SER A 64 -6.26 3.94 -9.80
C SER A 64 -5.51 4.90 -8.88
N SER A 65 -4.84 4.40 -7.84
CA SER A 65 -4.03 5.22 -6.95
C SER A 65 -2.82 5.84 -7.66
N LEU A 66 -2.15 5.07 -8.52
CA LEU A 66 -1.02 5.53 -9.33
C LEU A 66 -1.44 6.62 -10.32
N MET A 67 -2.57 6.42 -11.01
CA MET A 67 -3.14 7.41 -11.92
C MET A 67 -3.51 8.69 -11.20
N LEU A 68 -4.20 8.58 -10.05
CA LEU A 68 -4.59 9.74 -9.26
C LEU A 68 -3.36 10.51 -8.77
N SER A 69 -2.34 9.84 -8.25
CA SER A 69 -1.08 10.47 -7.85
C SER A 69 -0.42 11.19 -9.03
N SER A 70 -0.32 10.53 -10.18
CA SER A 70 0.33 11.10 -11.38
C SER A 70 -0.41 12.33 -11.89
N ILE A 71 -1.74 12.33 -11.85
CA ILE A 71 -2.56 13.48 -12.21
C ILE A 71 -2.30 14.63 -11.24
N LEU A 72 -2.31 14.38 -9.93
CA LEU A 72 -2.04 15.41 -8.92
C LEU A 72 -0.61 15.96 -9.04
N ASP A 73 0.35 15.14 -9.44
CA ASP A 73 1.73 15.56 -9.66
C ASP A 73 1.82 16.49 -10.87
N LEU A 74 1.14 16.15 -11.99
CA LEU A 74 1.08 16.99 -13.19
C LEU A 74 0.37 18.33 -12.95
N LEU A 75 -0.64 18.34 -12.08
CA LEU A 75 -1.42 19.53 -11.73
C LEU A 75 -0.80 20.37 -10.61
N ALA A 76 0.29 19.92 -9.99
CA ALA A 76 0.84 20.58 -8.81
C ALA A 76 1.42 21.97 -9.11
N GLY A 77 1.94 22.20 -10.32
CA GLY A 77 2.48 23.49 -10.76
C GLY A 77 3.77 23.94 -10.05
N SER A 78 4.19 23.25 -8.99
CA SER A 78 5.47 23.47 -8.31
C SER A 78 5.93 22.21 -7.58
N ALA A 79 7.24 22.12 -7.32
CA ALA A 79 7.86 20.99 -6.63
C ALA A 79 7.32 20.82 -5.20
N ILE A 80 7.17 21.93 -4.45
CA ILE A 80 6.66 21.89 -3.09
C ILE A 80 5.19 21.44 -3.03
N GLN A 81 4.37 21.91 -3.96
CA GLN A 81 2.97 21.50 -4.04
C GLN A 81 2.85 19.99 -4.36
N MET A 82 3.74 19.46 -5.20
CA MET A 82 3.80 18.03 -5.52
C MET A 82 4.06 17.19 -4.26
N LEU A 83 4.97 17.63 -3.38
CA LEU A 83 5.21 16.98 -2.09
C LEU A 83 3.98 17.00 -1.19
N TRP A 84 3.31 18.16 -1.07
CA TRP A 84 2.09 18.29 -0.26
C TRP A 84 0.92 17.48 -0.83
N ASN A 85 0.74 17.45 -2.14
CA ASN A 85 -0.27 16.63 -2.80
C ASN A 85 -0.10 15.15 -2.44
N SER A 86 1.15 14.65 -2.44
CA SER A 86 1.46 13.29 -2.01
C SER A 86 1.06 13.01 -0.55
N VAL A 87 1.31 13.97 0.35
CA VAL A 87 0.94 13.87 1.77
C VAL A 87 -0.58 13.83 1.94
N TRP A 88 -1.30 14.77 1.34
CA TRP A 88 -2.76 14.84 1.44
C TRP A 88 -3.43 13.62 0.85
N LEU A 89 -2.96 13.16 -0.31
CA LEU A 89 -3.45 11.94 -0.93
C LEU A 89 -3.23 10.72 -0.04
N SER A 90 -2.07 10.62 0.62
CA SER A 90 -1.80 9.51 1.54
C SER A 90 -2.64 9.56 2.81
N TYR A 91 -2.90 10.76 3.37
CA TYR A 91 -3.86 10.90 4.46
C TYR A 91 -5.27 10.49 4.04
N ALA A 92 -5.69 10.85 2.82
CA ALA A 92 -6.96 10.42 2.26
C ALA A 92 -7.04 8.89 2.12
N PHE A 93 -5.99 8.21 1.62
CA PHE A 93 -5.99 6.74 1.62
C PHE A 93 -6.02 6.14 3.03
N THR A 94 -5.31 6.76 3.98
CA THR A 94 -5.29 6.31 5.38
C THR A 94 -6.68 6.44 6.02
N SER A 95 -7.41 7.52 5.72
CA SER A 95 -8.76 7.72 6.24
C SER A 95 -9.76 6.68 5.71
N ILE A 96 -9.59 6.17 4.49
CA ILE A 96 -10.39 5.04 3.98
C ILE A 96 -10.19 3.80 4.86
N TYR A 97 -8.96 3.50 5.26
CA TYR A 97 -8.70 2.38 6.18
C TYR A 97 -9.35 2.62 7.55
N ILE A 98 -9.23 3.81 8.12
CA ILE A 98 -9.89 4.18 9.39
C ILE A 98 -11.41 4.01 9.28
N PHE A 99 -12.02 4.54 8.22
CA PHE A 99 -13.46 4.42 7.99
C PHE A 99 -13.89 2.95 7.85
N SER A 100 -13.10 2.13 7.17
CA SER A 100 -13.36 0.70 7.06
C SER A 100 -13.35 -0.02 8.42
N MET A 101 -12.48 0.42 9.34
CA MET A 101 -12.43 -0.11 10.70
C MET A 101 -13.67 0.29 11.50
N ILE A 102 -14.07 1.57 11.42
CA ILE A 102 -15.26 2.10 12.11
C ILE A 102 -16.52 1.36 11.66
N MET A 103 -16.64 1.08 10.35
CA MET A 103 -17.76 0.34 9.77
C MET A 103 -17.73 -1.17 10.04
N GLN A 104 -16.78 -1.66 10.86
CA GLN A 104 -16.56 -3.08 11.14
C GLN A 104 -16.37 -3.94 9.87
N LYS A 105 -15.87 -3.32 8.81
CA LYS A 105 -15.57 -3.95 7.51
C LYS A 105 -14.11 -3.67 7.14
N PRO A 106 -13.14 -4.13 7.96
CA PRO A 106 -11.72 -3.82 7.77
C PRO A 106 -11.27 -4.25 6.36
N LEU A 107 -10.63 -3.32 5.63
CA LEU A 107 -10.16 -3.58 4.26
C LEU A 107 -9.22 -4.78 4.15
N ALA A 108 -8.49 -5.10 5.23
CA ALA A 108 -7.64 -6.29 5.28
C ALA A 108 -8.41 -7.59 5.01
N ILE A 109 -9.69 -7.69 5.34
CA ILE A 109 -10.50 -8.89 5.01
C ILE A 109 -10.58 -9.08 3.49
N TYR A 110 -10.87 -8.00 2.75
CA TYR A 110 -11.00 -8.07 1.29
C TYR A 110 -9.67 -8.44 0.63
N LEU A 111 -8.56 -7.91 1.16
CA LEU A 111 -7.21 -8.30 0.73
C LEU A 111 -6.94 -9.80 0.97
N ALA A 112 -7.32 -10.31 2.14
CA ALA A 112 -7.17 -11.73 2.47
C ALA A 112 -8.04 -12.63 1.57
N VAL A 113 -9.28 -12.21 1.27
CA VAL A 113 -10.16 -12.96 0.35
C VAL A 113 -9.56 -13.06 -1.04
N GLU A 114 -9.02 -11.98 -1.58
CA GLU A 114 -8.35 -12.01 -2.89
C GLU A 114 -7.09 -12.88 -2.88
N PHE A 115 -6.31 -12.84 -1.79
CA PHE A 115 -5.16 -13.72 -1.63
C PHE A 115 -5.55 -15.21 -1.60
N MET A 116 -6.63 -15.56 -0.88
CA MET A 116 -7.16 -16.93 -0.84
C MET A 116 -7.73 -17.36 -2.20
N TYR A 117 -8.34 -16.45 -2.95
CA TYR A 117 -8.82 -16.72 -4.30
C TYR A 117 -7.66 -17.10 -5.24
N LEU A 118 -6.52 -16.41 -5.14
CA LEU A 118 -5.32 -16.75 -5.89
C LEU A 118 -4.74 -18.12 -5.51
N GLN A 119 -5.03 -18.63 -4.31
CA GLN A 119 -4.68 -19.98 -3.87
C GLN A 119 -5.71 -21.05 -4.29
N GLY A 120 -6.77 -20.67 -5.01
CA GLY A 120 -7.81 -21.58 -5.49
C GLY A 120 -9.03 -21.74 -4.58
N TYR A 121 -9.14 -20.98 -3.48
CA TYR A 121 -10.31 -21.00 -2.61
C TYR A 121 -11.44 -20.11 -3.15
N SER A 122 -12.69 -20.46 -2.86
CA SER A 122 -13.84 -19.62 -3.23
C SER A 122 -13.85 -18.30 -2.45
N ARG A 123 -14.07 -17.18 -3.17
CA ARG A 123 -14.22 -15.85 -2.58
C ARG A 123 -15.36 -15.80 -1.55
N GLU A 124 -16.49 -16.42 -1.85
CA GLU A 124 -17.68 -16.37 -0.99
C GLU A 124 -17.44 -17.10 0.35
N LYS A 125 -16.87 -18.30 0.28
CA LYS A 125 -16.53 -19.10 1.48
C LYS A 125 -15.49 -18.37 2.34
N SER A 126 -14.46 -17.81 1.71
CA SER A 126 -13.40 -17.04 2.41
C SER A 126 -13.97 -15.79 3.06
N LYS A 127 -14.88 -15.09 2.38
CA LYS A 127 -15.55 -13.90 2.92
C LYS A 127 -16.39 -14.26 4.14
N LYS A 128 -17.26 -15.27 4.04
CA LYS A 128 -18.07 -15.75 5.17
C LYS A 128 -17.19 -16.12 6.38
N LEU A 129 -16.09 -16.84 6.13
CA LEU A 129 -15.14 -17.22 7.16
C LEU A 129 -14.50 -16.02 7.89
N TYR A 130 -14.00 -15.04 7.15
CA TYR A 130 -13.27 -13.91 7.74
C TYR A 130 -14.18 -12.86 8.37
N PHE A 131 -15.46 -12.81 7.98
CA PHE A 131 -16.46 -11.95 8.61
C PHE A 131 -17.10 -12.52 9.89
N MET A 132 -16.71 -13.72 10.33
CA MET A 132 -17.12 -14.22 11.66
C MET A 132 -16.59 -13.30 12.77
N LYS A 133 -17.40 -12.99 13.79
CA LYS A 133 -17.13 -11.97 14.83
C LYS A 133 -15.73 -12.08 15.46
N GLY A 134 -15.23 -13.30 15.70
CA GLY A 134 -13.89 -13.55 16.24
C GLY A 134 -12.75 -13.20 15.27
N ASN A 135 -12.95 -13.43 13.98
CA ASN A 135 -11.95 -13.19 12.92
C ASN A 135 -11.90 -11.71 12.52
N VAL A 136 -13.03 -11.01 12.53
CA VAL A 136 -13.08 -9.57 12.24
C VAL A 136 -12.13 -8.79 13.13
N LYS A 137 -12.06 -9.10 14.44
CA LYS A 137 -11.12 -8.47 15.37
C LYS A 137 -9.65 -8.66 14.97
N LEU A 138 -9.28 -9.81 14.42
CA LEU A 138 -7.92 -10.06 13.93
C LEU A 138 -7.59 -9.22 12.71
N PHE A 139 -8.53 -9.11 11.77
CA PHE A 139 -8.35 -8.26 10.59
C PHE A 139 -8.47 -6.76 10.89
N GLN A 140 -9.17 -6.37 11.97
CA GLN A 140 -9.12 -5.03 12.54
C GLN A 140 -7.70 -4.70 13.01
N PHE A 141 -7.01 -5.63 13.68
CA PHE A 141 -5.61 -5.45 14.08
C PHE A 141 -4.70 -5.29 12.86
N VAL A 142 -4.85 -6.13 11.82
CA VAL A 142 -4.08 -5.99 10.58
C VAL A 142 -4.34 -4.63 9.92
N THR A 143 -5.60 -4.19 9.89
CA THR A 143 -5.98 -2.88 9.34
C THR A 143 -5.43 -1.73 10.19
N ALA A 144 -5.35 -1.88 11.51
CA ALA A 144 -4.71 -0.91 12.39
C ALA A 144 -3.23 -0.72 12.04
N ILE A 145 -2.51 -1.78 11.65
CA ILE A 145 -1.12 -1.65 11.18
C ILE A 145 -1.05 -0.78 9.91
N PHE A 146 -1.98 -0.92 8.96
CA PHE A 146 -2.06 -0.03 7.79
C PHE A 146 -2.32 1.43 8.19
N VAL A 147 -3.21 1.66 9.15
CA VAL A 147 -3.51 3.00 9.65
C VAL A 147 -2.29 3.62 10.34
N ILE A 148 -1.65 2.89 11.26
CA ILE A 148 -0.44 3.34 11.97
C ILE A 148 0.67 3.65 10.97
N ARG A 149 0.88 2.76 9.98
CA ARG A 149 1.81 3.01 8.88
C ARG A 149 1.50 4.33 8.19
N GLY A 150 0.25 4.53 7.76
CA GLY A 150 -0.16 5.73 7.03
C GLY A 150 0.05 7.01 7.84
N LEU A 151 -0.42 7.04 9.09
CA LEU A 151 -0.29 8.20 9.97
C LEU A 151 1.18 8.52 10.29
N LEU A 152 1.97 7.51 10.67
CA LEU A 152 3.39 7.70 11.00
C LEU A 152 4.16 8.19 9.79
N MET A 153 3.99 7.50 8.65
CA MET A 153 4.63 7.84 7.39
C MET A 153 4.32 9.28 7.01
N ASN A 154 3.05 9.68 6.99
CA ASN A 154 2.65 11.03 6.59
C ASN A 154 3.07 12.11 7.58
N SER A 155 3.11 11.81 8.87
CA SER A 155 3.61 12.74 9.89
C SER A 155 5.09 13.04 9.69
N ILE A 156 5.90 12.01 9.41
CA ILE A 156 7.33 12.18 9.10
C ILE A 156 7.50 13.00 7.80
N MET A 157 6.62 12.81 6.81
CA MET A 157 6.68 13.57 5.57
C MET A 157 6.39 15.04 5.77
N VAL A 158 5.33 15.37 6.52
CA VAL A 158 4.99 16.74 6.88
C VAL A 158 6.19 17.41 7.55
N TRP A 159 6.79 16.74 8.53
CA TRP A 159 7.97 17.24 9.23
C TRP A 159 9.14 17.50 8.27
N LEU A 160 9.48 16.54 7.40
CA LEU A 160 10.56 16.72 6.43
C LEU A 160 10.29 17.85 5.44
N ILE A 161 9.05 18.00 4.96
CA ILE A 161 8.68 19.06 4.02
C ILE A 161 8.76 20.43 4.67
N ILE A 162 8.34 20.57 5.94
CA ILE A 162 8.43 21.84 6.67
C ILE A 162 9.89 22.22 6.91
N ASP A 163 10.73 21.26 7.29
CA ASP A 163 12.12 21.50 7.68
C ASP A 163 13.07 21.67 6.48
N HIS A 164 12.91 20.85 5.43
CA HIS A 164 13.81 20.81 4.28
C HIS A 164 13.20 21.37 2.98
N GLY A 165 11.92 21.77 2.99
CA GLY A 165 11.23 22.29 1.80
C GLY A 165 11.27 21.30 0.63
N VAL A 166 11.77 21.76 -0.52
CA VAL A 166 11.85 20.93 -1.73
C VAL A 166 12.94 19.85 -1.61
N ASP A 167 14.00 20.10 -0.85
CA ASP A 167 15.10 19.15 -0.62
C ASP A 167 14.66 17.94 0.22
N ALA A 168 13.46 18.01 0.82
CA ALA A 168 12.81 16.87 1.43
C ALA A 168 12.61 15.72 0.44
N PHE A 169 12.50 15.98 -0.88
CA PHE A 169 12.21 14.95 -1.89
C PHE A 169 13.08 13.69 -1.76
N MET A 170 14.40 13.86 -1.62
CA MET A 170 15.30 12.72 -1.49
C MET A 170 15.18 11.98 -0.16
N HIS A 171 15.05 12.73 0.93
CA HIS A 171 14.80 12.18 2.27
C HIS A 171 13.52 11.36 2.27
N LEU A 172 12.47 11.88 1.63
CA LEU A 172 11.18 11.23 1.50
C LEU A 172 11.27 9.91 0.74
N ILE A 173 12.02 9.84 -0.37
CA ILE A 173 12.21 8.60 -1.13
C ILE A 173 12.84 7.51 -0.24
N ILE A 174 13.91 7.86 0.48
CA ILE A 174 14.66 6.92 1.33
C ILE A 174 13.80 6.45 2.51
N VAL A 175 13.20 7.39 3.24
CA VAL A 175 12.33 7.10 4.40
C VAL A 175 11.14 6.24 3.98
N ARG A 176 10.51 6.56 2.83
CA ARG A 176 9.38 5.78 2.30
C ARG A 176 9.77 4.33 2.03
N LYS A 177 10.93 4.09 1.45
CA LYS A 177 11.40 2.73 1.16
C LYS A 177 11.74 1.98 2.45
N ALA A 178 12.45 2.61 3.38
CA ALA A 178 12.84 2.00 4.65
C ALA A 178 11.60 1.60 5.48
N LEU A 179 10.71 2.56 5.78
CA LEU A 179 9.46 2.29 6.50
C LEU A 179 8.56 1.34 5.72
N GLY A 180 8.54 1.44 4.38
CA GLY A 180 7.79 0.55 3.52
C GLY A 180 8.19 -0.91 3.71
N ILE A 181 9.47 -1.23 3.84
CA ILE A 181 9.96 -2.59 4.08
C ILE A 181 9.54 -3.08 5.47
N VAL A 182 9.76 -2.25 6.51
CA VAL A 182 9.42 -2.59 7.90
C VAL A 182 7.93 -2.91 8.04
N PHE A 183 7.06 -2.00 7.57
CA PHE A 183 5.62 -2.22 7.67
C PHE A 183 5.11 -3.33 6.76
N SER A 184 5.74 -3.55 5.59
CA SER A 184 5.37 -4.71 4.76
C SER A 184 5.64 -6.02 5.49
N GLY A 185 6.75 -6.11 6.23
CA GLY A 185 7.04 -7.25 7.11
C GLY A 185 5.98 -7.42 8.21
N LEU A 186 5.65 -6.34 8.93
CA LEU A 186 4.62 -6.36 9.99
C LEU A 186 3.24 -6.77 9.47
N ILE A 187 2.82 -6.21 8.33
CA ILE A 187 1.54 -6.53 7.69
C ILE A 187 1.53 -8.00 7.26
N PHE A 188 2.61 -8.49 6.66
CA PHE A 188 2.73 -9.89 6.25
C PHE A 188 2.60 -10.84 7.45
N ILE A 189 3.31 -10.57 8.55
CA ILE A 189 3.20 -11.33 9.80
C ILE A 189 1.76 -11.26 10.35
N GLY A 190 1.15 -10.08 10.34
CA GLY A 190 -0.23 -9.88 10.77
C GLY A 190 -1.23 -10.73 9.97
N PHE A 191 -1.09 -10.78 8.64
CA PHE A 191 -1.90 -11.62 7.77
C PHE A 191 -1.68 -13.12 8.03
N LEU A 192 -0.43 -13.56 8.22
CA LEU A 192 -0.15 -14.96 8.56
C LEU A 192 -0.81 -15.36 9.89
N PHE A 193 -0.70 -14.51 10.91
CA PHE A 193 -1.32 -14.76 12.21
C PHE A 193 -2.85 -14.81 12.11
N ALA A 194 -3.46 -13.80 11.48
CA ALA A 194 -4.91 -13.72 11.32
C ALA A 194 -5.46 -14.89 10.48
N GLY A 195 -4.81 -15.20 9.36
CA GLY A 195 -5.20 -16.29 8.46
C GLY A 195 -5.08 -17.67 9.12
N ASN A 196 -3.96 -17.95 9.79
CA ASN A 196 -3.75 -19.24 10.48
C ASN A 196 -4.78 -19.44 11.61
N LYS A 197 -5.06 -18.40 12.38
CA LYS A 197 -6.06 -18.46 13.46
C LYS A 197 -7.48 -18.64 12.90
N ALA A 198 -7.83 -17.92 11.83
CA ALA A 198 -9.12 -18.07 11.17
C ALA A 198 -9.33 -19.49 10.58
N MET A 199 -8.29 -20.10 10.01
CA MET A 199 -8.36 -21.47 9.47
C MET A 199 -8.43 -22.56 10.54
N ARG A 200 -7.85 -22.34 11.73
CA ARG A 200 -7.94 -23.31 12.84
C ARG A 200 -9.38 -23.52 13.31
N LEU A 201 -10.20 -22.46 13.32
CA LEU A 201 -11.62 -22.54 13.67
C LEU A 201 -12.41 -23.43 12.69
N VAL A 202 -11.96 -23.60 11.44
CA VAL A 202 -12.60 -24.48 10.45
C VAL A 202 -12.21 -25.95 10.64
N LYS A 203 -11.05 -26.22 11.25
CA LYS A 203 -10.53 -27.58 11.46
C LYS A 203 -11.04 -28.23 12.75
N GLU A 204 -11.73 -27.50 13.61
CA GLU A 204 -12.42 -28.08 14.77
C GLU A 204 -13.70 -28.79 14.29
N PRO A 205 -13.87 -30.11 14.51
CA PRO A 205 -14.88 -30.92 13.83
C PRO A 205 -16.34 -30.65 14.23
N ASN A 206 -16.62 -29.67 15.09
CA ASN A 206 -17.93 -29.46 15.72
C ASN A 206 -18.56 -28.10 15.46
N ILE A 207 -18.20 -27.41 14.38
CA ILE A 207 -18.95 -26.22 13.95
C ILE A 207 -20.04 -26.67 12.97
N GLU A 208 -21.21 -26.95 13.54
CA GLU A 208 -22.47 -27.03 12.80
C GLU A 208 -22.73 -25.67 12.13
N TRP A 209 -22.53 -25.60 10.81
CA TRP A 209 -22.85 -24.43 9.99
C TRP A 209 -24.30 -23.95 10.18
N SER A 210 -25.21 -24.82 10.64
CA SER A 210 -26.61 -24.53 10.95
C SER A 210 -26.83 -23.69 12.21
N LYS A 211 -25.88 -23.65 13.16
CA LYS A 211 -25.98 -22.79 14.35
C LYS A 211 -25.43 -21.37 14.13
N LEU A 212 -24.74 -21.14 13.01
CA LEU A 212 -24.08 -19.87 12.69
C LEU A 212 -24.94 -18.90 11.87
N GLU A 213 -26.13 -19.30 11.44
CA GLU A 213 -27.09 -18.43 10.75
C GLU A 213 -28.04 -17.69 11.72
N ALA A 214 -27.92 -17.93 13.03
CA ALA A 214 -28.85 -17.43 14.05
C ALA A 214 -28.26 -16.40 15.05
N GLU A 215 -27.03 -15.89 14.87
CA GLU A 215 -26.39 -14.85 15.72
C GLU A 215 -25.69 -13.73 14.93
#